data_AF-A0A0G0UFT9-F1
#
_entry.id   AF-A0A0G0UFT9-F1
#
_cell.length_a   1.000
_cell.length_b   1.000
_cell.length_c   1.000
_cell.angle_alpha   90.00
_cell.angle_beta   90.00
_cell.angle_gamma   90.00
#
_symmetry.space_group_name_H-M   'P 1'
#
loop_
_entity.id
_entity.type
_entity.pdbx_description
1 polymer ?
#
loop_
_entity_poly.entity_id
_entity_poly.type
_entity_poly.pdbx_seq_one_letter_code
_entity_poly.pdbx_strand_id
1 'polypeptide(L)'
;MTSKKNKVQSVGIGMTPTTSEFGSFIRARRLELDLGQVLLAKEAGLAQTLVSMIEIGKRKYLNNQQLDRLAKVLQCDVEELRKRMPVKHVAQPTTELGKLIRSRREELGLSLSVFAKKMKITLQRAKHLEIRKNPSIRYDFVELLATVLDLDLSVLGKFAGTTQKKTKSELGQLVRTRRKELAISIKDLAQKLNVSRQFVNQIEFGQCRLSENDEMIIKLAQVLELDINRLEVLRPERRLKQMENANPLGGFLAAKRLELRLTQREVSERAEIASSLLSGVETGRFHPSPKLLKKLTTILKCQIPSELITPPSDRKGFTTERETPLGQLVTTRRLELKFSQAEVARRANTSISVISSIERGTYRIGGQMVKRLSKALEFEIPIKFIPTPKQRGDREPNKKGSHLNLSDQNLVDLERIKELSDIRVNNEAVRKALKLLRILLEKQNDKYTVCLHKDKNIIELEFLF
;
A
#
# COMPACT_ATOMS: atom_id res chain seq x y z
N MET A 1 -66.79 -0.30 44.39
CA MET A 1 -66.33 -0.05 43.00
C MET A 1 -66.42 1.44 42.71
N THR A 2 -65.38 2.20 43.02
CA THR A 2 -65.31 3.64 42.74
C THR A 2 -64.83 3.84 41.31
N SER A 3 -65.76 4.17 40.42
CA SER A 3 -65.48 4.60 39.05
C SER A 3 -64.57 5.84 39.10
N LYS A 4 -63.28 5.65 38.75
CA LYS A 4 -62.35 6.77 38.52
C LYS A 4 -62.90 7.56 37.33
N LYS A 5 -63.62 8.65 37.62
CA LYS A 5 -63.92 9.70 36.65
C LYS A 5 -62.58 10.19 36.09
N ASN A 6 -62.22 9.74 34.90
CA ASN A 6 -61.09 10.27 34.15
C ASN A 6 -61.30 11.79 34.03
N LYS A 7 -60.51 12.57 34.76
CA LYS A 7 -60.41 14.02 34.56
C LYS A 7 -60.00 14.23 33.11
N VAL A 8 -60.95 14.65 32.28
CA VAL A 8 -60.68 15.09 30.91
C VAL A 8 -59.78 16.31 31.05
N GLN A 9 -58.49 16.13 30.78
CA GLN A 9 -57.57 17.26 30.68
C GLN A 9 -58.07 18.16 29.55
N SER A 10 -58.23 19.45 29.82
CA SER A 10 -58.62 20.40 28.79
C SER A 10 -57.61 20.38 27.64
N VAL A 11 -58.13 20.42 26.42
CA VAL A 11 -57.31 20.31 25.21
C VAL A 11 -56.36 21.51 25.16
N GLY A 12 -55.05 21.26 25.27
CA GLY A 12 -54.01 22.28 25.04
C GLY A 12 -53.05 22.60 26.19
N ILE A 13 -53.18 21.99 27.38
CA ILE A 13 -52.26 22.23 28.49
C ILE A 13 -50.91 21.52 28.24
N GLY A 14 -49.80 22.24 28.38
CA GLY A 14 -48.43 21.68 28.29
C GLY A 14 -47.93 21.38 26.88
N MET A 15 -48.51 22.00 25.84
CA MET A 15 -48.12 21.76 24.45
C MET A 15 -46.72 22.30 24.12
N THR A 16 -45.91 21.50 23.44
CA THR A 16 -44.63 21.94 22.86
C THR A 16 -44.87 23.05 21.84
N PRO A 17 -44.11 24.17 21.85
CA PRO A 17 -44.29 25.26 20.89
C PRO A 17 -44.12 24.78 19.45
N THR A 18 -44.88 25.39 18.53
CA THR A 18 -44.82 25.11 17.10
C THR A 18 -43.66 25.88 16.45
N THR A 19 -42.91 25.21 15.56
CA THR A 19 -41.76 25.83 14.86
C THR A 19 -42.06 26.19 13.40
N SER A 20 -43.26 25.90 12.92
CA SER A 20 -43.67 26.12 11.53
C SER A 20 -45.05 26.74 11.44
N GLU A 21 -45.26 27.65 10.49
CA GLU A 21 -46.55 28.29 10.20
C GLU A 21 -47.65 27.27 9.84
N PHE A 22 -47.30 26.26 9.03
CA PHE A 22 -48.21 25.15 8.72
C PHE A 22 -48.68 24.41 9.99
N GLY A 23 -47.74 24.10 10.88
CA GLY A 23 -48.03 23.41 12.13
C GLY A 23 -48.82 24.25 13.13
N SER A 24 -48.56 25.56 13.22
CA SER A 24 -49.33 26.47 14.07
C SER A 24 -50.76 26.63 13.54
N PHE A 25 -50.94 26.74 12.23
CA PHE A 25 -52.27 26.82 11.61
C PHE A 25 -53.10 25.56 11.87
N ILE A 26 -52.52 24.37 11.65
CA ILE A 26 -53.21 23.10 11.90
C ILE A 26 -53.60 22.98 13.38
N ARG A 27 -52.70 23.37 14.29
CA ARG A 27 -52.98 23.33 15.73
C ARG A 27 -54.10 24.30 16.10
N ALA A 28 -54.07 25.54 15.60
CA ALA A 28 -55.09 26.54 15.86
C ALA A 28 -56.47 26.05 15.39
N ARG A 29 -56.56 25.61 14.13
CA ARG A 29 -57.80 25.06 13.57
C ARG A 29 -58.31 23.83 14.32
N ARG A 30 -57.41 22.93 14.73
CA ARG A 30 -57.79 21.78 15.54
C ARG A 30 -58.41 22.20 16.88
N LEU A 31 -57.83 23.18 17.56
CA LEU A 31 -58.32 23.68 18.85
C LEU A 31 -59.63 24.46 18.70
N GLU A 32 -59.82 25.22 17.61
CA GLU A 32 -61.09 25.89 17.29
C GLU A 32 -62.25 24.90 17.11
N LEU A 33 -61.96 23.72 16.58
CA LEU A 33 -62.94 22.63 16.40
C LEU A 33 -63.07 21.71 17.63
N ASP A 34 -62.41 22.03 18.74
CA ASP A 34 -62.32 21.21 19.96
C ASP A 34 -61.87 19.75 19.71
N LEU A 35 -61.02 19.56 18.70
CA LEU A 35 -60.54 18.24 18.31
C LEU A 35 -59.27 17.86 19.09
N GLY A 36 -59.27 16.68 19.71
CA GLY A 36 -58.04 16.06 20.19
C GLY A 36 -57.16 15.57 19.03
N GLN A 37 -55.83 15.51 19.20
CA GLN A 37 -54.92 14.96 18.17
C GLN A 37 -55.28 13.53 17.76
N VAL A 38 -55.78 12.71 18.70
CA VAL A 38 -56.21 11.33 18.45
C VAL A 38 -57.43 11.29 17.53
N LEU A 39 -58.42 12.15 17.77
CA LEU A 39 -59.64 12.23 16.96
C LEU A 39 -59.33 12.77 15.56
N LEU A 40 -58.59 13.88 15.46
CA LEU A 40 -58.15 14.42 14.17
C LEU A 40 -57.39 13.37 13.35
N ALA A 41 -56.46 12.64 13.99
CA ALA A 41 -55.70 11.59 13.32
C ALA A 41 -56.60 10.46 12.83
N LYS A 42 -57.56 10.01 13.65
CA LYS A 42 -58.52 8.95 13.29
C LYS A 42 -59.38 9.36 12.09
N GLU A 43 -59.95 10.56 12.12
CA GLU A 43 -60.83 11.06 11.06
C GLU A 43 -60.08 11.35 9.75
N ALA A 44 -58.85 11.84 9.83
CA ALA A 44 -58.01 12.10 8.66
C ALA A 44 -57.33 10.83 8.10
N GLY A 45 -57.45 9.69 8.79
CA GLY A 45 -56.74 8.45 8.44
C GLY A 45 -55.22 8.59 8.57
N LEU A 46 -54.75 9.32 9.57
CA LEU A 46 -53.35 9.59 9.88
C LEU A 46 -52.96 8.95 11.23
N ALA A 47 -51.66 8.78 11.47
CA ALA A 47 -51.18 8.41 12.80
C ALA A 47 -51.22 9.64 13.75
N GLN A 48 -51.57 9.46 15.02
CA GLN A 48 -51.55 10.56 15.99
C GLN A 48 -50.15 11.18 16.15
N THR A 49 -49.09 10.36 16.07
CA THR A 49 -47.70 10.82 16.05
C THR A 49 -47.39 11.71 14.84
N LEU A 50 -48.01 11.45 13.70
CA LEU A 50 -47.86 12.25 12.49
C LEU A 50 -48.45 13.64 12.67
N VAL A 51 -49.67 13.73 13.22
CA VAL A 51 -50.33 15.01 13.54
C VAL A 51 -49.49 15.81 14.54
N SER A 52 -49.02 15.17 15.61
CA SER A 52 -48.14 15.81 16.59
C SER A 52 -46.84 16.34 15.96
N MET A 53 -46.18 15.55 15.09
CA MET A 53 -44.97 15.99 14.39
C MET A 53 -45.22 17.15 13.43
N ILE A 54 -46.39 17.23 12.81
CA ILE A 54 -46.78 18.34 11.93
C ILE A 54 -46.98 19.61 12.76
N GLU A 55 -47.76 19.52 13.83
CA GLU A 55 -48.01 20.67 14.72
C GLU A 55 -46.70 21.23 15.27
N ILE A 56 -45.82 20.37 15.78
CA ILE A 56 -44.52 20.81 16.35
C ILE A 56 -43.59 21.35 15.24
N GLY A 57 -43.86 21.05 13.97
CA GLY A 57 -43.04 21.46 12.81
C GLY A 57 -41.88 20.51 12.51
N LYS A 58 -41.80 19.35 13.19
CA LYS A 58 -40.82 18.29 12.89
C LYS A 58 -41.06 17.66 11.53
N ARG A 59 -42.33 17.53 11.10
CA ARG A 59 -42.68 17.08 9.76
C ARG A 59 -43.33 18.22 8.98
N LYS A 60 -42.69 18.58 7.87
CA LYS A 60 -43.02 19.78 7.09
C LYS A 60 -43.88 19.52 5.86
N TYR A 61 -44.08 18.25 5.48
CA TYR A 61 -44.70 17.87 4.21
C TYR A 61 -45.67 16.70 4.36
N LEU A 62 -46.80 16.81 3.67
CA LEU A 62 -47.78 15.76 3.43
C LEU A 62 -47.85 15.44 1.93
N ASN A 63 -48.29 14.23 1.59
CA ASN A 63 -48.67 13.96 0.20
C ASN A 63 -50.05 14.58 -0.10
N ASN A 64 -50.41 14.73 -1.38
CA ASN A 64 -51.66 15.41 -1.75
C ASN A 64 -52.89 14.72 -1.14
N GLN A 65 -52.95 13.39 -1.16
CA GLN A 65 -54.06 12.64 -0.56
C GLN A 65 -54.21 12.88 0.96
N GLN A 66 -53.10 12.97 1.69
CA GLN A 66 -53.10 13.26 3.12
C GLN A 66 -53.52 14.71 3.38
N LEU A 67 -53.10 15.64 2.51
CA LEU A 67 -53.48 17.04 2.59
C LEU A 67 -54.99 17.20 2.37
N ASP A 68 -55.55 16.53 1.36
CA ASP A 68 -56.99 16.57 1.05
C ASP A 68 -57.84 16.01 2.20
N ARG A 69 -57.43 14.87 2.77
CA ARG A 69 -58.10 14.28 3.94
C ARG A 69 -58.03 15.20 5.16
N LEU A 70 -56.88 15.81 5.39
CA LEU A 70 -56.68 16.71 6.52
C LEU A 70 -57.51 18.00 6.35
N ALA A 71 -57.57 18.56 5.14
CA ALA A 71 -58.38 19.72 4.79
C ALA A 71 -59.87 19.46 5.05
N LYS A 72 -60.36 18.28 4.62
CA LYS A 72 -61.75 17.87 4.83
C LYS A 72 -62.14 17.81 6.31
N VAL A 73 -61.26 17.27 7.16
CA VAL A 73 -61.54 17.15 8.60
C VAL A 73 -61.41 18.49 9.32
N LEU A 74 -60.43 19.32 8.93
CA LEU A 74 -60.24 20.67 9.48
C LEU A 74 -61.20 21.71 8.90
N GLN A 75 -62.12 21.31 8.02
CA GLN A 75 -63.11 22.16 7.36
C GLN A 75 -62.48 23.41 6.71
N CYS A 76 -61.32 23.24 6.08
CA CYS A 76 -60.58 24.32 5.43
C CYS A 76 -60.26 24.01 3.97
N ASP A 77 -59.93 25.04 3.21
CA ASP A 77 -59.57 24.89 1.80
C ASP A 77 -58.17 24.25 1.65
N VAL A 78 -58.07 23.30 0.72
CA VAL A 78 -56.83 22.57 0.44
C VAL A 78 -55.74 23.52 -0.05
N GLU A 79 -56.10 24.53 -0.84
CA GLU A 79 -55.13 25.51 -1.35
C GLU A 79 -54.61 26.42 -0.24
N GLU A 80 -55.42 26.71 0.77
CA GLU A 80 -55.01 27.45 1.97
C GLU A 80 -53.96 26.67 2.76
N LEU A 81 -54.17 25.37 2.95
CA LEU A 81 -53.17 24.48 3.56
C LEU A 81 -51.91 24.37 2.70
N ARG A 82 -52.06 24.32 1.37
CA ARG A 82 -50.93 24.21 0.44
C ARG A 82 -50.05 25.46 0.45
N LYS A 83 -50.64 26.66 0.52
CA LYS A 83 -49.90 27.94 0.61
C LYS A 83 -49.04 28.04 1.87
N ARG A 84 -49.55 27.53 3.00
CA ARG A 84 -48.83 27.54 4.29
C ARG A 84 -47.84 26.40 4.44
N MET A 85 -48.00 25.32 3.67
CA MET A 85 -47.04 24.22 3.66
C MET A 85 -45.74 24.72 3.02
N PRO A 86 -44.58 24.54 3.68
CA PRO A 86 -43.30 24.97 3.11
C PRO A 86 -43.08 24.30 1.74
N VAL A 87 -42.44 25.01 0.82
CA VAL A 87 -42.13 24.48 -0.51
C VAL A 87 -41.11 23.35 -0.36
N LYS A 88 -41.46 22.16 -0.86
CA LYS A 88 -40.54 21.02 -0.86
C LYS A 88 -39.46 21.27 -1.90
N HIS A 89 -38.30 21.76 -1.47
CA HIS A 89 -37.14 21.88 -2.36
C HIS A 89 -36.78 20.50 -2.92
N VAL A 90 -37.02 20.33 -4.21
CA VAL A 90 -36.53 19.16 -4.95
C VAL A 90 -35.02 19.28 -4.96
N ALA A 91 -34.35 18.30 -4.37
CA ALA A 91 -32.89 18.32 -4.31
C ALA A 91 -32.33 18.34 -5.75
N GLN A 92 -31.56 19.39 -6.02
CA GLN A 92 -30.91 19.61 -7.30
C GLN A 92 -29.58 18.83 -7.36
N PRO A 93 -29.13 18.44 -8.56
CA PRO A 93 -27.84 17.80 -8.73
C PRO A 93 -26.74 18.78 -8.33
N THR A 94 -25.91 18.36 -7.41
CA THR A 94 -24.76 19.16 -6.94
C THR A 94 -23.49 18.86 -7.73
N THR A 95 -23.39 17.66 -8.31
CA THR A 95 -22.22 17.20 -9.06
C THR A 95 -22.43 17.37 -10.56
N GLU A 96 -21.34 17.58 -11.31
CA GLU A 96 -21.37 17.66 -12.77
C GLU A 96 -21.92 16.38 -13.41
N LEU A 97 -21.58 15.22 -12.86
CA LEU A 97 -22.16 13.95 -13.27
C LEU A 97 -23.68 13.92 -13.04
N GLY A 98 -24.13 14.34 -11.86
CA GLY A 98 -25.56 14.34 -11.54
C GLY A 98 -26.36 15.27 -12.45
N LYS A 99 -25.78 16.43 -12.80
CA LYS A 99 -26.34 17.38 -13.77
C LYS A 99 -26.45 16.75 -15.15
N LEU A 100 -25.36 16.13 -15.63
CA LEU A 100 -25.31 15.45 -16.92
C LEU A 100 -26.34 14.32 -17.03
N ILE A 101 -26.45 13.48 -15.99
CA ILE A 101 -27.42 12.38 -15.96
C ILE A 101 -28.85 12.95 -16.02
N ARG A 102 -29.14 13.97 -15.20
CA ARG A 102 -30.48 14.58 -15.14
C ARG A 102 -30.84 15.23 -16.48
N SER A 103 -29.97 16.08 -17.03
CA SER A 103 -30.23 16.79 -18.29
C SER A 103 -30.46 15.80 -19.42
N ARG A 104 -29.58 14.80 -19.57
CA ARG A 104 -29.68 13.83 -20.64
C ARG A 104 -30.91 12.93 -20.50
N ARG A 105 -31.25 12.53 -19.27
CA ARG A 105 -32.48 11.77 -19.00
C ARG A 105 -33.73 12.57 -19.40
N GLU A 106 -33.75 13.85 -19.08
CA GLU A 106 -34.87 14.75 -19.39
C GLU A 106 -34.98 15.05 -20.88
N GLU A 107 -33.86 15.26 -21.58
CA GLU A 107 -33.80 15.36 -23.05
C GLU A 107 -34.37 14.13 -23.74
N LEU A 108 -34.09 12.94 -23.21
CA LEU A 108 -34.63 11.67 -23.73
C LEU A 108 -36.08 11.40 -23.30
N GLY A 109 -36.73 12.33 -22.58
CA GLY A 109 -38.10 12.17 -22.09
C GLY A 109 -38.27 11.04 -21.08
N LEU A 110 -37.19 10.58 -20.44
CA LEU A 110 -37.23 9.43 -19.54
C LEU A 110 -37.65 9.89 -18.14
N SER A 111 -38.76 9.34 -17.64
CA SER A 111 -39.10 9.50 -16.22
C SER A 111 -38.07 8.77 -15.34
N LEU A 112 -37.90 9.23 -14.10
CA LEU A 112 -36.94 8.64 -13.17
C LEU A 112 -37.22 7.14 -12.91
N SER A 113 -38.48 6.71 -12.97
CA SER A 113 -38.88 5.30 -12.82
C SER A 113 -38.51 4.45 -14.04
N VAL A 114 -38.75 4.96 -15.25
CA VAL A 114 -38.36 4.28 -16.50
C VAL A 114 -36.84 4.18 -16.59
N PHE A 115 -36.13 5.26 -16.26
CA PHE A 115 -34.67 5.27 -16.18
C PHE A 115 -34.14 4.22 -15.18
N ALA A 116 -34.71 4.17 -13.97
CA ALA A 116 -34.33 3.17 -12.98
C ALA A 116 -34.56 1.73 -13.48
N LYS A 117 -35.67 1.48 -14.18
CA LYS A 117 -35.99 0.18 -14.77
C LYS A 117 -35.00 -0.21 -15.88
N LYS A 118 -34.69 0.71 -16.80
CA LYS A 118 -33.68 0.51 -17.86
C LYS A 118 -32.28 0.23 -17.28
N MET A 119 -31.90 0.96 -16.23
CA MET A 119 -30.64 0.77 -15.50
C MET A 119 -30.62 -0.44 -14.56
N LYS A 120 -31.73 -1.20 -14.45
CA LYS A 120 -31.87 -2.35 -13.53
C LYS A 120 -31.52 -1.98 -12.06
N ILE A 121 -31.95 -0.81 -11.61
CA ILE A 121 -31.74 -0.31 -10.23
C ILE A 121 -33.03 0.16 -9.58
N THR A 122 -32.98 0.35 -8.27
CA THR A 122 -34.09 0.91 -7.51
C THR A 122 -34.26 2.40 -7.81
N LEU A 123 -35.51 2.89 -7.71
CA LEU A 123 -35.85 4.31 -7.87
C LEU A 123 -35.02 5.21 -6.93
N GLN A 124 -34.79 4.75 -5.71
CA GLN A 124 -33.97 5.47 -4.73
C GLN A 124 -32.51 5.59 -5.19
N ARG A 125 -31.94 4.54 -5.80
CA ARG A 125 -30.57 4.57 -6.33
C ARG A 125 -30.45 5.47 -7.56
N ALA A 126 -31.45 5.47 -8.44
CA ALA A 126 -31.54 6.40 -9.56
C ALA A 126 -31.60 7.86 -9.07
N LYS A 127 -32.44 8.15 -8.07
CA LYS A 127 -32.49 9.46 -7.42
C LYS A 127 -31.14 9.87 -6.82
N HIS A 128 -30.45 8.93 -6.17
CA HIS A 128 -29.13 9.19 -5.62
C HIS A 128 -28.06 9.42 -6.70
N LEU A 129 -28.16 8.81 -7.87
CA LEU A 129 -27.21 9.06 -8.97
C LEU A 129 -27.23 10.52 -9.43
N GLU A 130 -28.40 11.16 -9.44
CA GLU A 130 -28.51 12.58 -9.80
C GLU A 130 -28.10 13.52 -8.65
N ILE A 131 -28.45 13.17 -7.41
CA ILE A 131 -28.44 14.14 -6.29
C ILE A 131 -27.21 14.00 -5.40
N ARG A 132 -26.60 12.81 -5.33
CA ARG A 132 -25.55 12.53 -4.34
C ARG A 132 -24.30 13.33 -4.62
N LYS A 133 -23.62 13.73 -3.54
CA LYS A 133 -22.33 14.44 -3.56
C LYS A 133 -21.14 13.63 -4.10
N ASN A 134 -21.32 12.36 -4.47
CA ASN A 134 -20.21 11.56 -4.99
C ASN A 134 -20.03 11.85 -6.48
N PRO A 135 -18.89 12.43 -6.91
CA PRO A 135 -18.65 12.73 -8.31
C PRO A 135 -18.26 11.50 -9.14
N SER A 136 -18.03 10.34 -8.52
CA SER A 136 -17.55 9.14 -9.22
C SER A 136 -18.59 8.02 -9.32
N ILE A 137 -18.50 7.29 -10.44
CA ILE A 137 -19.23 6.05 -10.72
C ILE A 137 -18.27 4.86 -10.81
N ARG A 138 -18.81 3.67 -10.57
CA ARG A 138 -18.04 2.44 -10.74
C ARG A 138 -17.95 2.09 -12.24
N TYR A 139 -16.83 1.48 -12.65
CA TYR A 139 -16.58 1.11 -14.05
C TYR A 139 -17.67 0.21 -14.65
N ASP A 140 -18.14 -0.78 -13.90
CA ASP A 140 -19.21 -1.70 -14.31
C ASP A 140 -20.55 -0.98 -14.59
N PHE A 141 -20.70 0.24 -14.09
CA PHE A 141 -21.90 1.05 -14.25
C PHE A 141 -21.80 2.03 -15.43
N VAL A 142 -20.60 2.26 -15.98
CA VAL A 142 -20.34 3.25 -17.03
C VAL A 142 -20.99 2.83 -18.34
N GLU A 143 -20.76 1.59 -18.77
CA GLU A 143 -21.28 1.06 -20.03
C GLU A 143 -22.80 1.04 -20.05
N LEU A 144 -23.42 0.53 -18.98
CA LEU A 144 -24.88 0.53 -18.87
C LEU A 144 -25.47 1.95 -18.87
N LEU A 145 -24.80 2.89 -18.20
CA LEU A 145 -25.24 4.28 -18.15
C LEU A 145 -25.11 4.97 -19.52
N ALA A 146 -24.01 4.69 -20.24
CA ALA A 146 -23.78 5.17 -21.60
C ALA A 146 -24.90 4.69 -22.54
N THR A 147 -25.21 3.39 -22.53
CA THR A 147 -26.26 2.80 -23.37
C THR A 147 -27.65 3.36 -23.06
N VAL A 148 -27.98 3.55 -21.76
CA VAL A 148 -29.32 4.02 -21.38
C VAL A 148 -29.51 5.51 -21.65
N LEU A 149 -28.45 6.31 -21.54
CA LEU A 149 -28.49 7.76 -21.77
C LEU A 149 -28.07 8.16 -23.19
N ASP A 150 -27.76 7.19 -24.06
CA ASP A 150 -27.29 7.44 -25.42
C ASP A 150 -26.13 8.44 -25.42
N LEU A 151 -25.09 8.11 -24.65
CA LEU A 151 -23.87 8.91 -24.47
C LEU A 151 -22.64 8.10 -24.86
N ASP A 152 -21.62 8.77 -25.39
CA ASP A 152 -20.31 8.15 -25.60
C ASP A 152 -19.60 7.84 -24.26
N LEU A 153 -18.89 6.71 -24.22
CA LEU A 153 -18.13 6.23 -23.05
C LEU A 153 -17.09 7.27 -22.60
N SER A 154 -16.50 8.00 -23.54
CA SER A 154 -15.52 9.05 -23.30
C SER A 154 -16.04 10.13 -22.33
N VAL A 155 -17.32 10.49 -22.46
CA VAL A 155 -17.96 11.53 -21.64
C VAL A 155 -18.12 11.08 -20.20
N LEU A 156 -18.44 9.81 -19.98
CA LEU A 156 -18.62 9.22 -18.65
C LEU A 156 -17.30 8.75 -18.02
N GLY A 157 -16.29 8.46 -18.84
CA GLY A 157 -14.97 7.99 -18.45
C GLY A 157 -14.25 8.88 -17.44
N LYS A 158 -14.43 10.21 -17.54
CA LYS A 158 -13.86 11.17 -16.58
C LYS A 158 -14.41 11.02 -15.16
N PHE A 159 -15.64 10.51 -15.02
CA PHE A 159 -16.30 10.24 -13.75
C PHE A 159 -16.10 8.80 -13.27
N ALA A 160 -15.45 7.94 -14.07
CA ALA A 160 -15.23 6.55 -13.73
C ALA A 160 -14.08 6.38 -12.72
N GLY A 161 -14.40 5.75 -11.59
CA GLY A 161 -13.45 5.44 -10.52
C GLY A 161 -13.01 6.65 -9.68
N THR A 162 -12.47 6.37 -8.50
CA THR A 162 -11.92 7.40 -7.61
C THR A 162 -10.44 7.61 -7.91
N THR A 163 -10.05 8.84 -8.23
CA THR A 163 -8.64 9.17 -8.50
C THR A 163 -8.18 10.30 -7.60
N GLN A 164 -7.35 10.01 -6.59
CA GLN A 164 -6.82 11.05 -5.69
C GLN A 164 -5.38 11.48 -6.00
N LYS A 165 -4.60 10.62 -6.68
CA LYS A 165 -3.17 10.87 -6.93
C LYS A 165 -2.94 11.40 -8.34
N LYS A 166 -2.27 12.55 -8.44
CA LYS A 166 -1.72 13.09 -9.69
C LYS A 166 -0.61 12.17 -10.20
N THR A 167 -0.56 12.00 -11.50
CA THR A 167 0.41 11.19 -12.25
C THR A 167 1.65 12.05 -12.54
N LYS A 168 2.84 11.50 -12.29
CA LYS A 168 4.12 12.22 -12.43
C LYS A 168 4.72 12.16 -13.85
N SER A 169 4.20 11.29 -14.71
CA SER A 169 4.72 11.03 -16.05
C SER A 169 3.65 11.34 -17.09
N GLU A 170 4.03 11.94 -18.22
CA GLU A 170 3.17 12.21 -19.36
C GLU A 170 2.65 10.92 -20.02
N LEU A 171 3.51 9.90 -20.17
CA LEU A 171 3.09 8.57 -20.62
C LEU A 171 2.02 7.99 -19.69
N GLY A 172 2.24 8.08 -18.38
CA GLY A 172 1.30 7.60 -17.38
C GLY A 172 -0.03 8.36 -17.41
N GLN A 173 0.01 9.67 -17.69
CA GLN A 173 -1.17 10.50 -17.93
C GLN A 173 -1.94 10.02 -19.16
N LEU A 174 -1.25 9.86 -20.30
CA LEU A 174 -1.87 9.44 -21.55
C LEU A 174 -2.54 8.08 -21.41
N VAL A 175 -1.83 7.09 -20.85
CA VAL A 175 -2.37 5.74 -20.60
C VAL A 175 -3.60 5.79 -19.70
N ARG A 176 -3.56 6.59 -18.61
CA ARG A 176 -4.70 6.73 -17.70
C ARG A 176 -5.90 7.39 -18.39
N THR A 177 -5.67 8.46 -19.13
CA THR A 177 -6.73 9.21 -19.83
C THR A 177 -7.42 8.30 -20.84
N ARG A 178 -6.64 7.64 -21.69
CA ARG A 178 -7.19 6.74 -22.70
C ARG A 178 -7.92 5.55 -22.09
N ARG A 179 -7.38 4.95 -21.02
CA ARG A 179 -8.08 3.89 -20.28
C ARG A 179 -9.43 4.35 -19.74
N LYS A 180 -9.52 5.59 -19.25
CA LYS A 180 -10.78 6.18 -18.76
C LYS A 180 -11.77 6.43 -19.89
N GLU A 181 -11.32 6.94 -21.03
CA GLU A 181 -12.17 7.14 -22.21
C GLU A 181 -12.80 5.82 -22.68
N LEU A 182 -12.02 4.75 -22.72
CA LEU A 182 -12.48 3.40 -23.04
C LEU A 182 -13.30 2.74 -21.91
N ALA A 183 -13.50 3.43 -20.78
CA ALA A 183 -14.17 2.91 -19.58
C ALA A 183 -13.61 1.58 -19.04
N ILE A 184 -12.32 1.30 -19.27
CA ILE A 184 -11.66 0.06 -18.84
C ILE A 184 -11.15 0.23 -17.40
N SER A 185 -11.40 -0.73 -16.51
CA SER A 185 -10.83 -0.68 -15.16
C SER A 185 -9.33 -1.02 -15.16
N ILE A 186 -8.59 -0.62 -14.12
CA ILE A 186 -7.17 -1.00 -13.98
C ILE A 186 -7.00 -2.53 -13.96
N LYS A 187 -7.97 -3.25 -13.39
CA LYS A 187 -7.96 -4.71 -13.34
C LYS A 187 -8.10 -5.30 -14.74
N ASP A 188 -9.04 -4.78 -15.53
CA ASP A 188 -9.32 -5.31 -16.87
C ASP A 188 -8.17 -4.97 -17.82
N LEU A 189 -7.58 -3.78 -17.72
CA LEU A 189 -6.38 -3.44 -18.48
C LEU A 189 -5.21 -4.39 -18.13
N ALA A 190 -5.02 -4.69 -16.84
CA ALA A 190 -4.00 -5.63 -16.41
C ALA A 190 -4.21 -7.03 -16.97
N GLN A 191 -5.47 -7.50 -17.00
CA GLN A 191 -5.84 -8.78 -17.59
C GLN A 191 -5.58 -8.79 -19.11
N LYS A 192 -5.99 -7.74 -19.84
CA LYS A 192 -5.75 -7.62 -21.29
C LYS A 192 -4.25 -7.57 -21.64
N LEU A 193 -3.43 -6.96 -20.79
CA LEU A 193 -1.97 -6.90 -20.96
C LEU A 193 -1.24 -8.15 -20.44
N ASN A 194 -1.94 -9.09 -19.79
CA ASN A 194 -1.38 -10.24 -19.08
C ASN A 194 -0.30 -9.84 -18.05
N VAL A 195 -0.58 -8.83 -17.23
CA VAL A 195 0.30 -8.32 -16.18
C VAL A 195 -0.45 -8.14 -14.86
N SER A 196 0.29 -7.87 -13.78
CA SER A 196 -0.35 -7.58 -12.49
C SER A 196 -1.03 -6.21 -12.49
N ARG A 197 -2.12 -6.07 -11.72
CA ARG A 197 -2.78 -4.78 -11.47
C ARG A 197 -1.79 -3.73 -10.93
N GLN A 198 -0.84 -4.16 -10.10
CA GLN A 198 0.19 -3.27 -9.55
C GLN A 198 1.12 -2.74 -10.63
N PHE A 199 1.45 -3.56 -11.63
CA PHE A 199 2.28 -3.13 -12.75
C PHE A 199 1.61 -2.02 -13.56
N VAL A 200 0.34 -2.18 -13.94
CA VAL A 200 -0.44 -1.12 -14.61
C VAL A 200 -0.48 0.16 -13.78
N ASN A 201 -0.67 0.03 -12.46
CA ASN A 201 -0.67 1.18 -11.55
C ASN A 201 0.70 1.90 -11.55
N GLN A 202 1.80 1.16 -11.61
CA GLN A 202 3.14 1.73 -11.73
C GLN A 202 3.35 2.43 -13.08
N ILE A 203 2.76 1.93 -14.18
CA ILE A 203 2.78 2.60 -15.49
C ILE A 203 2.06 3.96 -15.39
N GLU A 204 0.80 3.97 -14.92
CA GLU A 204 0.03 5.21 -14.80
C GLU A 204 0.72 6.27 -13.92
N PHE A 205 1.40 5.83 -12.86
CA PHE A 205 2.11 6.74 -11.96
C PHE A 205 3.54 7.08 -12.38
N GLY A 206 4.04 6.54 -13.51
CA GLY A 206 5.40 6.77 -13.98
C GLY A 206 6.49 6.14 -13.09
N GLN A 207 6.13 5.10 -12.33
CA GLN A 207 7.05 4.35 -11.46
C GLN A 207 7.65 3.13 -12.16
N CYS A 208 7.06 2.68 -13.27
CA CYS A 208 7.53 1.54 -14.02
C CYS A 208 8.67 1.92 -14.99
N ARG A 209 9.66 1.03 -15.13
CA ARG A 209 10.73 1.14 -16.12
C ARG A 209 10.27 0.50 -17.43
N LEU A 210 9.51 1.24 -18.23
CA LEU A 210 9.15 0.83 -19.60
C LEU A 210 10.26 1.10 -20.62
N SER A 211 11.39 1.70 -20.19
CA SER A 211 12.51 2.10 -21.05
C SER A 211 13.15 0.96 -21.85
N GLU A 212 12.96 -0.30 -21.44
CA GLU A 212 13.58 -1.49 -22.07
C GLU A 212 12.55 -2.52 -22.58
N ASN A 213 11.24 -2.24 -22.47
CA ASN A 213 10.19 -3.21 -22.83
C ASN A 213 9.34 -2.75 -24.03
N ASP A 214 9.84 -2.99 -25.24
CA ASP A 214 9.19 -2.62 -26.51
C ASP A 214 7.88 -3.40 -26.73
N GLU A 215 7.86 -4.69 -26.39
CA GLU A 215 6.65 -5.52 -26.47
C GLU A 215 5.50 -4.94 -25.64
N MET A 216 5.79 -4.39 -24.46
CA MET A 216 4.77 -3.78 -23.61
C MET A 216 4.23 -2.49 -24.20
N ILE A 217 5.05 -1.70 -24.89
CA ILE A 217 4.59 -0.49 -25.60
C ILE A 217 3.64 -0.88 -26.73
N ILE A 218 3.99 -1.90 -27.52
CA ILE A 218 3.13 -2.41 -28.59
C ILE A 218 1.81 -2.93 -28.03
N LYS A 219 1.85 -3.73 -26.95
CA LYS A 219 0.63 -4.23 -26.29
C LYS A 219 -0.24 -3.11 -25.71
N LEU A 220 0.38 -2.09 -25.12
CA LEU A 220 -0.35 -0.90 -24.64
C LEU A 220 -1.00 -0.15 -25.80
N ALA A 221 -0.28 0.05 -26.90
CA ALA A 221 -0.79 0.70 -28.10
C ALA A 221 -2.02 -0.04 -28.65
N GLN A 222 -1.93 -1.37 -28.76
CA GLN A 222 -3.03 -2.21 -29.25
C GLN A 222 -4.26 -2.18 -28.32
N VAL A 223 -4.05 -2.38 -27.02
CA VAL A 223 -5.16 -2.48 -26.05
C VAL A 223 -5.85 -1.15 -25.79
N LEU A 224 -5.11 -0.04 -25.87
CA LEU A 224 -5.62 1.32 -25.64
C LEU A 224 -5.93 2.05 -26.94
N GLU A 225 -5.76 1.43 -28.10
CA GLU A 225 -5.95 2.04 -29.41
C GLU A 225 -5.19 3.37 -29.55
N LEU A 226 -3.91 3.35 -29.15
CA LEU A 226 -3.00 4.48 -29.24
C LEU A 226 -1.98 4.26 -30.35
N ASP A 227 -1.50 5.35 -30.94
CA ASP A 227 -0.38 5.32 -31.86
C ASP A 227 0.91 4.93 -31.12
N ILE A 228 1.64 3.96 -31.69
CA ILE A 228 2.90 3.44 -31.17
C ILE A 228 3.93 4.57 -31.12
N ASN A 229 4.02 5.38 -32.17
CA ASN A 229 5.01 6.47 -32.26
C ASN A 229 4.81 7.49 -31.14
N ARG A 230 3.55 7.79 -30.82
CA ARG A 230 3.20 8.70 -29.72
C ARG A 230 3.63 8.15 -28.36
N LEU A 231 3.50 6.84 -28.14
CA LEU A 231 3.95 6.20 -26.89
C LEU A 231 5.47 6.12 -26.80
N GLU A 232 6.16 5.93 -27.92
CA GLU A 232 7.63 5.92 -27.99
C GLU A 232 8.25 7.27 -27.65
N VAL A 233 7.69 8.36 -28.16
CA VAL A 233 8.16 9.73 -27.84
C VAL A 233 8.00 10.03 -26.35
N LEU A 234 6.91 9.58 -25.72
CA LEU A 234 6.65 9.80 -24.30
C LEU A 234 7.34 8.80 -23.38
N ARG A 235 8.10 7.86 -23.95
CA ARG A 235 8.76 6.81 -23.19
C ARG A 235 9.77 7.41 -22.23
N PRO A 236 9.77 7.04 -20.94
CA PRO A 236 10.76 7.55 -20.01
C PRO A 236 12.15 7.13 -20.46
N GLU A 237 13.05 8.10 -20.55
CA GLU A 237 14.44 7.85 -20.89
C GLU A 237 15.06 6.85 -19.90
N ARG A 238 15.91 5.98 -20.45
CA ARG A 238 16.65 5.02 -19.65
C ARG A 238 17.54 5.79 -18.68
N ARG A 239 17.28 5.69 -17.38
CA ARG A 239 18.18 6.25 -16.35
C ARG A 239 19.52 5.52 -16.37
N LEU A 240 20.47 6.09 -17.08
CA LEU A 240 21.86 5.65 -17.09
C LEU A 240 22.46 6.07 -15.74
N LYS A 241 22.77 5.10 -14.86
CA LYS A 241 23.55 5.40 -13.65
C LYS A 241 24.91 5.92 -14.10
N GLN A 242 25.17 7.22 -13.90
CA GLN A 242 26.54 7.71 -13.90
C GLN A 242 27.27 7.01 -12.76
N MET A 243 28.33 6.27 -13.09
CA MET A 243 29.16 5.61 -12.08
C MET A 243 30.21 6.61 -11.62
N GLU A 244 29.94 7.35 -10.54
CA GLU A 244 30.85 8.36 -9.96
C GLU A 244 32.21 7.78 -9.49
N ASN A 245 32.36 6.45 -9.43
CA ASN A 245 33.57 5.77 -8.92
C ASN A 245 34.08 4.65 -9.85
N ALA A 246 33.80 4.70 -11.15
CA ALA A 246 34.36 3.71 -12.08
C ALA A 246 35.87 3.97 -12.26
N ASN A 247 36.68 2.91 -12.25
CA ASN A 247 38.06 3.02 -12.72
C ASN A 247 38.07 3.54 -14.18
N PRO A 248 39.14 4.21 -14.64
CA PRO A 248 39.16 4.85 -15.96
C PRO A 248 38.77 3.90 -17.10
N LEU A 249 39.21 2.64 -17.03
CA LEU A 249 38.84 1.57 -17.95
C LEU A 249 37.35 1.21 -17.90
N GLY A 250 36.81 0.99 -16.69
CA GLY A 250 35.41 0.60 -16.50
C GLY A 250 34.46 1.72 -16.91
N GLY A 251 34.83 2.98 -16.63
CA GLY A 251 34.12 4.16 -17.10
C GLY A 251 34.11 4.26 -18.62
N PHE A 252 35.25 4.05 -19.28
CA PHE A 252 35.35 4.03 -20.74
C PHE A 252 34.49 2.94 -21.38
N LEU A 253 34.57 1.71 -20.87
CA LEU A 253 33.78 0.58 -21.38
C LEU A 253 32.27 0.80 -21.17
N ALA A 254 31.88 1.32 -20.00
CA ALA A 254 30.50 1.68 -19.72
C ALA A 254 30.02 2.78 -20.69
N ALA A 255 30.80 3.83 -20.91
CA ALA A 255 30.47 4.90 -21.84
C ALA A 255 30.28 4.37 -23.27
N LYS A 256 31.20 3.53 -23.77
CA LYS A 256 31.07 2.91 -25.11
C LYS A 256 29.85 1.99 -25.22
N ARG A 257 29.55 1.21 -24.18
CA ARG A 257 28.33 0.40 -24.15
C ARG A 257 27.07 1.27 -24.23
N LEU A 258 27.06 2.41 -23.53
CA LEU A 258 25.93 3.34 -23.50
C LEU A 258 25.76 4.10 -24.82
N GLU A 259 26.86 4.48 -25.47
CA GLU A 259 26.87 5.07 -26.82
C GLU A 259 26.18 4.14 -27.84
N LEU A 260 26.44 2.83 -27.74
CA LEU A 260 25.80 1.80 -28.55
C LEU A 260 24.39 1.40 -28.07
N ARG A 261 23.87 2.04 -27.02
CA ARG A 261 22.58 1.76 -26.38
C ARG A 261 22.40 0.32 -25.86
N LEU A 262 23.50 -0.41 -25.62
CA LEU A 262 23.46 -1.80 -25.19
C LEU A 262 23.30 -1.95 -23.67
N THR A 263 22.63 -3.01 -23.23
CA THR A 263 22.55 -3.40 -21.82
C THR A 263 23.79 -4.19 -21.40
N GLN A 264 24.10 -4.22 -20.10
CA GLN A 264 25.16 -5.11 -19.58
C GLN A 264 24.87 -6.57 -19.92
N ARG A 265 23.59 -6.97 -19.89
CA ARG A 265 23.17 -8.33 -20.22
C ARG A 265 23.47 -8.68 -21.68
N GLU A 266 23.08 -7.81 -22.61
CA GLU A 266 23.33 -8.01 -24.04
C GLU A 266 24.82 -8.10 -24.38
N VAL A 267 25.63 -7.21 -23.81
CA VAL A 267 27.10 -7.29 -24.00
C VAL A 267 27.65 -8.56 -23.39
N SER A 268 27.14 -8.99 -22.23
CA SER A 268 27.61 -10.20 -21.56
C SER A 268 27.23 -11.46 -22.32
N GLU A 269 26.00 -11.53 -22.87
CA GLU A 269 25.54 -12.61 -23.72
C GLU A 269 26.38 -12.70 -25.01
N ARG A 270 26.62 -11.56 -25.68
CA ARG A 270 27.49 -11.51 -26.88
C ARG A 270 28.95 -11.87 -26.58
N ALA A 271 29.43 -11.57 -25.38
CA ALA A 271 30.80 -11.89 -24.94
C ALA A 271 30.93 -13.30 -24.38
N GLU A 272 29.83 -14.01 -24.18
CA GLU A 272 29.77 -15.30 -23.47
C GLU A 272 30.40 -15.21 -22.07
N ILE A 273 30.03 -14.16 -21.32
CA ILE A 273 30.47 -13.95 -19.94
C ILE A 273 29.29 -13.76 -19.00
N ALA A 274 29.52 -13.97 -17.71
CA ALA A 274 28.51 -13.66 -16.71
C ALA A 274 28.27 -12.15 -16.61
N SER A 275 27.00 -11.72 -16.50
CA SER A 275 26.64 -10.31 -16.34
C SER A 275 27.27 -9.65 -15.11
N SER A 276 27.53 -10.42 -14.04
CA SER A 276 28.24 -9.96 -12.86
C SER A 276 29.71 -9.64 -13.14
N LEU A 277 30.35 -10.35 -14.07
CA LEU A 277 31.74 -10.10 -14.47
C LEU A 277 31.85 -8.76 -15.20
N LEU A 278 30.95 -8.50 -16.17
CA LEU A 278 30.92 -7.21 -16.87
C LEU A 278 30.63 -6.06 -15.90
N SER A 279 29.66 -6.22 -15.00
CA SER A 279 29.40 -5.23 -13.96
C SER A 279 30.63 -5.01 -13.06
N GLY A 280 31.38 -6.06 -12.74
CA GLY A 280 32.63 -5.97 -11.97
C GLY A 280 33.72 -5.20 -12.70
N VAL A 281 33.83 -5.37 -14.01
CA VAL A 281 34.77 -4.63 -14.86
C VAL A 281 34.37 -3.15 -14.96
N GLU A 282 33.10 -2.85 -15.25
CA GLU A 282 32.60 -1.47 -15.37
C GLU A 282 32.69 -0.68 -14.05
N THR A 283 32.55 -1.36 -12.91
CA THR A 283 32.68 -0.75 -11.58
C THR A 283 34.12 -0.72 -11.05
N GLY A 284 35.09 -1.22 -11.81
CA GLY A 284 36.49 -1.32 -11.40
C GLY A 284 36.79 -2.33 -10.28
N ARG A 285 35.81 -3.16 -9.88
CA ARG A 285 36.02 -4.25 -8.91
C ARG A 285 36.84 -5.40 -9.48
N PHE A 286 36.87 -5.54 -10.80
CA PHE A 286 37.56 -6.63 -11.48
C PHE A 286 38.52 -6.08 -12.54
N HIS A 287 39.75 -6.59 -12.54
CA HIS A 287 40.72 -6.32 -13.58
C HIS A 287 40.55 -7.36 -14.70
N PRO A 288 40.04 -6.97 -15.88
CA PRO A 288 39.78 -7.90 -16.97
C PRO A 288 41.09 -8.47 -17.53
N SER A 289 41.10 -9.76 -17.88
CA SER A 289 42.24 -10.37 -18.57
C SER A 289 42.36 -9.83 -20.00
N PRO A 290 43.55 -9.88 -20.62
CA PRO A 290 43.72 -9.45 -22.02
C PRO A 290 42.77 -10.17 -23.00
N LYS A 291 42.48 -11.45 -22.74
CA LYS A 291 41.49 -12.23 -23.52
C LYS A 291 40.08 -11.65 -23.39
N LEU A 292 39.68 -11.26 -22.17
CA LEU A 292 38.38 -10.64 -21.92
C LEU A 292 38.29 -9.25 -22.58
N LEU A 293 39.35 -8.45 -22.47
CA LEU A 293 39.42 -7.15 -23.13
C LEU A 293 39.24 -7.27 -24.65
N LYS A 294 39.88 -8.26 -25.29
CA LYS A 294 39.72 -8.51 -26.74
C LYS A 294 38.28 -8.88 -27.12
N LYS A 295 37.57 -9.64 -26.28
CA LYS A 295 36.15 -9.92 -26.50
C LYS A 295 35.31 -8.64 -26.41
N LEU A 296 35.54 -7.84 -25.36
CA LEU A 296 34.79 -6.60 -25.14
C LEU A 296 35.04 -5.55 -26.22
N THR A 297 36.28 -5.37 -26.69
CA THR A 297 36.60 -4.44 -27.79
C THR A 297 35.93 -4.83 -29.09
N THR A 298 35.85 -6.13 -29.39
CA THR A 298 35.18 -6.66 -30.58
C THR A 298 33.68 -6.33 -30.56
N ILE A 299 33.02 -6.50 -29.42
CA ILE A 299 31.57 -6.27 -29.28
C ILE A 299 31.23 -4.78 -29.22
N LEU A 300 32.03 -4.00 -28.49
CA LEU A 300 31.86 -2.56 -28.34
C LEU A 300 32.44 -1.77 -29.52
N LYS A 301 33.02 -2.45 -30.51
CA LYS A 301 33.64 -1.86 -31.70
C LYS A 301 34.56 -0.69 -31.36
N CYS A 302 35.37 -0.84 -30.33
CA CYS A 302 36.24 0.21 -29.82
C CYS A 302 37.68 -0.28 -29.64
N GLN A 303 38.62 0.65 -29.69
CA GLN A 303 39.99 0.42 -29.24
C GLN A 303 40.12 0.96 -27.82
N ILE A 304 40.71 0.17 -26.92
CA ILE A 304 40.97 0.59 -25.54
C ILE A 304 42.34 1.26 -25.52
N PRO A 305 42.43 2.55 -25.16
CA PRO A 305 43.71 3.23 -24.99
C PRO A 305 44.58 2.48 -23.98
N SER A 306 45.86 2.28 -24.32
CA SER A 306 46.85 1.57 -23.50
C SER A 306 47.00 2.18 -22.10
N GLU A 307 46.77 3.48 -21.97
CA GLU A 307 46.85 4.25 -20.73
C GLU A 307 45.76 3.84 -19.73
N LEU A 308 44.64 3.29 -20.21
CA LEU A 308 43.54 2.82 -19.37
C LEU A 308 43.74 1.38 -18.89
N ILE A 309 44.63 0.63 -19.53
CA ILE A 309 44.96 -0.73 -19.12
C ILE A 309 45.96 -0.60 -17.98
N THR A 310 45.47 -0.60 -16.74
CA THR A 310 46.36 -0.66 -15.59
C THR A 310 47.22 -1.91 -15.72
N PRO A 311 48.56 -1.80 -15.56
CA PRO A 311 49.42 -2.97 -15.57
C PRO A 311 48.87 -3.94 -14.53
N PRO A 312 48.93 -5.26 -14.80
CA PRO A 312 48.55 -6.24 -13.79
C PRO A 312 49.30 -5.83 -12.52
N SER A 313 48.56 -5.47 -11.47
CA SER A 313 49.17 -5.22 -10.18
C SER A 313 50.08 -6.40 -9.96
N ASP A 314 51.39 -6.13 -9.88
CA ASP A 314 52.31 -7.05 -9.25
C ASP A 314 51.60 -7.32 -7.94
N ARG A 315 50.95 -8.47 -7.86
CA ARG A 315 50.65 -9.08 -6.60
C ARG A 315 52.05 -9.34 -6.11
N LYS A 316 52.67 -8.32 -5.47
CA LYS A 316 53.66 -8.51 -4.43
C LYS A 316 53.05 -9.65 -3.66
N GLY A 317 53.60 -10.84 -3.87
CA GLY A 317 53.12 -12.01 -3.18
C GLY A 317 52.98 -11.55 -1.76
N PHE A 318 51.80 -11.72 -1.18
CA PHE A 318 51.64 -11.44 0.23
C PHE A 318 52.65 -12.38 0.92
N THR A 319 53.89 -11.94 1.06
CA THR A 319 54.75 -12.20 2.19
C THR A 319 54.08 -11.45 3.32
N THR A 320 52.83 -11.81 3.61
CA THR A 320 52.21 -11.57 4.90
C THR A 320 53.18 -12.22 5.85
N GLU A 321 53.99 -11.38 6.49
CA GLU A 321 54.74 -11.77 7.66
C GLU A 321 53.78 -12.56 8.53
N ARG A 322 54.23 -13.73 8.99
CA ARG A 322 53.41 -14.62 9.80
C ARG A 322 53.31 -13.97 11.17
N GLU A 323 52.40 -13.02 11.32
CA GLU A 323 52.33 -12.14 12.49
C GLU A 323 51.90 -12.90 13.75
N THR A 324 51.20 -14.03 13.60
CA THR A 324 50.73 -14.81 14.75
C THR A 324 51.75 -15.89 15.15
N PRO A 325 52.07 -16.02 16.45
CA PRO A 325 52.92 -17.10 16.94
C PRO A 325 52.43 -18.51 16.57
N LEU A 326 51.10 -18.70 16.50
CA LEU A 326 50.51 -19.95 16.00
C LEU A 326 50.82 -20.18 14.51
N GLY A 327 50.65 -19.17 13.67
CA GLY A 327 50.94 -19.26 12.25
C GLY A 327 52.42 -19.56 11.98
N GLN A 328 53.33 -18.96 12.75
CA GLN A 328 54.76 -19.27 12.72
C GLN A 328 55.03 -20.72 13.11
N LEU A 329 54.52 -21.17 14.26
CA LEU A 329 54.69 -22.54 14.76
C LEU A 329 54.20 -23.59 13.77
N VAL A 330 52.97 -23.42 13.26
CA VAL A 330 52.38 -24.30 12.25
C VAL A 330 53.25 -24.36 11.01
N THR A 331 53.80 -23.21 10.58
CA THR A 331 54.62 -23.20 9.38
C THR A 331 56.00 -23.80 9.60
N THR A 332 56.67 -23.48 10.71
CA THR A 332 57.98 -24.07 11.06
C THR A 332 57.85 -25.58 11.13
N ARG A 333 56.84 -26.09 11.84
CA ARG A 333 56.63 -27.53 11.96
C ARG A 333 56.31 -28.20 10.63
N ARG A 334 55.49 -27.55 9.79
CA ARG A 334 55.20 -28.03 8.43
C ARG A 334 56.48 -28.13 7.59
N LEU A 335 57.36 -27.15 7.67
CA LEU A 335 58.62 -27.10 6.92
C LEU A 335 59.63 -28.14 7.43
N GLU A 336 59.74 -28.35 8.73
CA GLU A 336 60.55 -29.42 9.33
C GLU A 336 60.14 -30.81 8.80
N LEU A 337 58.84 -31.04 8.68
CA LEU A 337 58.27 -32.28 8.13
C LEU A 337 58.28 -32.33 6.59
N LYS A 338 58.78 -31.28 5.92
CA LYS A 338 58.80 -31.13 4.45
C LYS A 338 57.43 -31.26 3.79
N PHE A 339 56.35 -30.86 4.47
CA PHE A 339 55.00 -30.90 3.91
C PHE A 339 54.62 -29.63 3.15
N SER A 340 53.86 -29.79 2.07
CA SER A 340 53.17 -28.66 1.42
C SER A 340 51.91 -28.27 2.21
N GLN A 341 51.40 -27.05 2.02
CA GLN A 341 50.11 -26.66 2.63
C GLN A 341 48.96 -27.58 2.19
N ALA A 342 49.01 -28.12 0.96
CA ALA A 342 48.05 -29.08 0.45
C ALA A 342 48.14 -30.44 1.16
N GLU A 343 49.34 -30.88 1.49
CA GLU A 343 49.56 -32.13 2.23
C GLU A 343 49.02 -32.02 3.66
N VAL A 344 49.33 -30.91 4.35
CA VAL A 344 48.78 -30.65 5.69
C VAL A 344 47.26 -30.51 5.65
N ALA A 345 46.70 -29.84 4.63
CA ALA A 345 45.25 -29.72 4.47
C ALA A 345 44.58 -31.09 4.31
N ARG A 346 45.17 -32.00 3.52
CA ARG A 346 44.68 -33.36 3.33
C ARG A 346 44.73 -34.16 4.63
N ARG A 347 45.87 -34.13 5.35
CA ARG A 347 46.04 -34.83 6.63
C ARG A 347 45.14 -34.29 7.74
N ALA A 348 44.89 -32.99 7.77
CA ALA A 348 44.00 -32.33 8.72
C ALA A 348 42.51 -32.38 8.31
N ASN A 349 42.19 -32.98 7.16
CA ASN A 349 40.86 -33.01 6.56
C ASN A 349 40.21 -31.62 6.49
N THR A 350 40.89 -30.69 5.81
CA THR A 350 40.46 -29.30 5.62
C THR A 350 40.91 -28.75 4.26
N SER A 351 40.58 -27.49 3.94
CA SER A 351 40.98 -26.84 2.68
C SER A 351 42.36 -26.18 2.80
N ILE A 352 43.06 -26.09 1.66
CA ILE A 352 44.34 -25.35 1.53
C ILE A 352 44.17 -23.90 2.00
N SER A 353 43.01 -23.29 1.69
CA SER A 353 42.69 -21.92 2.11
C SER A 353 42.64 -21.78 3.64
N VAL A 354 42.15 -22.79 4.37
CA VAL A 354 42.12 -22.77 5.84
C VAL A 354 43.54 -22.85 6.40
N ILE A 355 44.38 -23.77 5.90
CA ILE A 355 45.79 -23.86 6.32
C ILE A 355 46.54 -22.56 6.04
N SER A 356 46.42 -22.04 4.82
CA SER A 356 46.99 -20.74 4.44
C SER A 356 46.51 -19.60 5.33
N SER A 357 45.23 -19.60 5.72
CA SER A 357 44.67 -18.56 6.59
C SER A 357 45.09 -18.71 8.05
N ILE A 358 45.35 -19.95 8.52
CA ILE A 358 45.95 -20.24 9.85
C ILE A 358 47.41 -19.75 9.87
N GLU A 359 48.22 -20.11 8.86
CA GLU A 359 49.62 -19.67 8.77
C GLU A 359 49.75 -18.15 8.71
N ARG A 360 48.79 -17.48 8.07
CA ARG A 360 48.69 -16.01 8.01
C ARG A 360 48.05 -15.37 9.24
N GLY A 361 47.56 -16.15 10.21
CA GLY A 361 46.90 -15.61 11.41
C GLY A 361 45.50 -15.02 11.21
N THR A 362 44.96 -15.08 9.99
CA THR A 362 43.62 -14.58 9.65
C THR A 362 42.49 -15.53 10.06
N TYR A 363 42.81 -16.80 10.32
CA TYR A 363 41.84 -17.82 10.68
C TYR A 363 41.85 -18.12 12.17
N ARG A 364 40.70 -17.98 12.83
CA ARG A 364 40.53 -18.39 14.22
C ARG A 364 40.31 -19.89 14.29
N ILE A 365 41.27 -20.61 14.88
CA ILE A 365 41.22 -22.05 15.03
C ILE A 365 40.28 -22.44 16.19
N GLY A 366 39.31 -23.32 15.93
CA GLY A 366 38.49 -23.94 16.98
C GLY A 366 39.15 -25.20 17.55
N GLY A 367 38.77 -25.63 18.75
CA GLY A 367 39.39 -26.78 19.44
C GLY A 367 39.46 -28.07 18.60
N GLN A 368 38.41 -28.37 17.82
CA GLN A 368 38.42 -29.53 16.92
C GLN A 368 39.45 -29.41 15.80
N MET A 369 39.65 -28.19 15.27
CA MET A 369 40.65 -27.93 14.25
C MET A 369 42.07 -27.98 14.83
N VAL A 370 42.27 -27.54 16.08
CA VAL A 370 43.55 -27.72 16.79
C VAL A 370 43.91 -29.20 16.87
N LYS A 371 42.98 -30.06 17.31
CA LYS A 371 43.21 -31.52 17.38
C LYS A 371 43.58 -32.12 16.02
N ARG A 372 42.89 -31.70 14.95
CA ARG A 372 43.18 -32.15 13.57
C ARG A 372 44.55 -31.68 13.09
N LEU A 373 44.91 -30.42 13.35
CA LEU A 373 46.22 -29.89 12.99
C LEU A 373 47.35 -30.55 13.79
N SER A 374 47.18 -30.73 15.10
CA SER A 374 48.16 -31.41 15.97
C SER A 374 48.42 -32.85 15.49
N LYS A 375 47.36 -33.58 15.11
CA LYS A 375 47.49 -34.91 14.51
C LYS A 375 48.19 -34.88 13.14
N ALA A 376 47.87 -33.88 12.31
CA ALA A 376 48.45 -33.76 10.97
C ALA A 376 49.94 -33.35 10.97
N LEU A 377 50.37 -32.61 11.99
CA LEU A 377 51.74 -32.10 12.16
C LEU A 377 52.57 -32.90 13.18
N GLU A 378 52.03 -34.02 13.68
CA GLU A 378 52.70 -34.91 14.63
C GLU A 378 53.33 -34.13 15.80
N PHE A 379 52.56 -33.17 16.34
CA PHE A 379 53.02 -32.23 17.36
C PHE A 379 51.86 -31.65 18.15
N GLU A 380 52.00 -31.52 19.47
CA GLU A 380 50.99 -30.90 20.33
C GLU A 380 51.11 -29.38 20.29
N ILE A 381 50.13 -28.70 19.69
CA ILE A 381 50.08 -27.23 19.68
C ILE A 381 49.86 -26.71 21.11
N PRO A 382 50.82 -25.95 21.69
CA PRO A 382 50.69 -25.42 23.05
C PRO A 382 49.47 -24.51 23.19
N ILE A 383 48.74 -24.67 24.30
CA ILE A 383 47.50 -23.93 24.60
C ILE A 383 47.72 -22.41 24.55
N LYS A 384 48.91 -21.92 24.93
CA LYS A 384 49.29 -20.50 24.87
C LYS A 384 49.20 -19.87 23.47
N PHE A 385 49.24 -20.69 22.41
CA PHE A 385 49.13 -20.23 21.03
C PHE A 385 47.72 -20.36 20.45
N ILE A 386 46.81 -21.02 21.18
CA ILE A 386 45.40 -21.08 20.80
C ILE A 386 44.79 -19.76 21.28
N PRO A 387 44.36 -18.86 20.38
CA PRO A 387 43.67 -17.65 20.81
C PRO A 387 42.46 -18.10 21.63
N THR A 388 42.41 -17.70 22.90
CA THR A 388 41.34 -18.09 23.81
C THR A 388 40.01 -17.76 23.13
N PRO A 389 39.05 -18.70 23.11
CA PRO A 389 37.72 -18.37 22.64
C PRO A 389 37.28 -17.19 23.49
N LYS A 390 37.01 -16.03 22.87
CA LYS A 390 36.33 -14.93 23.57
C LYS A 390 35.15 -15.61 24.26
N GLN A 391 35.11 -15.57 25.59
CA GLN A 391 33.96 -16.07 26.32
C GLN A 391 32.75 -15.48 25.63
N ARG A 392 31.82 -16.33 25.22
CA ARG A 392 30.62 -15.89 24.50
C ARG A 392 29.71 -14.99 25.37
N GLY A 393 30.18 -14.56 26.56
CA GLY A 393 29.57 -13.61 27.48
C GLY A 393 30.12 -12.18 27.45
N ASP A 394 31.29 -11.89 26.86
CA ASP A 394 31.85 -10.51 26.80
C ASP A 394 31.80 -9.91 25.39
N ARG A 395 30.67 -10.12 24.70
CA ARG A 395 30.15 -9.03 23.90
C ARG A 395 29.32 -8.21 24.89
N GLU A 396 29.78 -7.01 25.24
CA GLU A 396 28.84 -5.96 25.59
C GLU A 396 27.66 -6.08 24.60
N PRO A 397 26.43 -6.28 25.09
CA PRO A 397 25.30 -6.41 24.21
C PRO A 397 25.31 -5.17 23.35
N ASN A 398 25.49 -5.36 22.04
CA ASN A 398 25.24 -4.30 21.09
C ASN A 398 23.78 -3.92 21.36
N LYS A 399 23.57 -2.81 22.08
CA LYS A 399 22.28 -2.23 22.50
C LYS A 399 21.49 -1.87 21.26
N LYS A 400 20.99 -2.90 20.59
CA LYS A 400 19.92 -2.90 19.60
C LYS A 400 18.99 -4.08 19.89
N GLY A 401 18.82 -4.40 21.18
CA GLY A 401 17.49 -4.81 21.62
C GLY A 401 16.57 -3.65 21.28
N SER A 402 15.48 -3.92 20.55
CA SER A 402 14.46 -2.92 20.30
C SER A 402 13.84 -2.52 21.64
N HIS A 403 14.41 -1.49 22.28
CA HIS A 403 13.84 -0.87 23.47
C HIS A 403 12.51 -0.25 23.05
N LEU A 404 11.40 -0.88 23.44
CA LEU A 404 10.10 -0.23 23.42
C LEU A 404 10.04 0.64 24.67
N ASN A 405 10.49 1.89 24.53
CA ASN A 405 10.18 2.92 25.53
C ASN A 405 8.69 3.20 25.42
N LEU A 406 7.92 2.61 26.32
CA LEU A 406 6.54 3.00 26.54
C LEU A 406 6.58 4.30 27.33
N SER A 407 5.97 5.37 26.81
CA SER A 407 5.76 6.59 27.60
C SER A 407 4.86 6.29 28.79
N ASP A 408 4.90 7.12 29.83
CA ASP A 408 3.99 6.99 30.99
C ASP A 408 2.52 6.91 30.54
N GLN A 409 2.18 7.64 29.48
CA GLN A 409 0.86 7.56 28.85
C GLN A 409 0.52 6.16 28.30
N ASN A 410 1.49 5.42 27.75
CA ASN A 410 1.26 4.08 27.22
C ASN A 410 1.04 3.06 28.35
N LEU A 411 1.65 3.27 29.51
CA LEU A 411 1.42 2.45 30.70
C LEU A 411 0.06 2.74 31.32
N VAL A 412 -0.33 4.03 31.40
CA VAL A 412 -1.69 4.45 31.79
C VAL A 412 -2.72 3.87 30.82
N ASP A 413 -2.46 3.88 29.51
CA ASP A 413 -3.36 3.29 28.52
C ASP A 413 -3.44 1.77 28.65
N LEU A 414 -2.37 1.07 29.05
CA LEU A 414 -2.38 -0.37 29.31
C LEU A 414 -3.17 -0.73 30.58
N GLU A 415 -3.02 0.06 31.66
CA GLU A 415 -3.86 -0.07 32.86
C GLU A 415 -5.33 0.21 32.53
N ARG A 416 -5.59 1.24 31.72
CA ARG A 416 -6.94 1.58 31.27
C ARG A 416 -7.52 0.51 30.34
N ILE A 417 -6.71 -0.16 29.54
CA ILE A 417 -7.13 -1.33 28.73
C ILE A 417 -7.45 -2.52 29.63
N LYS A 418 -6.70 -2.72 30.72
CA LYS A 418 -6.99 -3.75 31.73
C LYS A 418 -8.33 -3.48 32.42
N GLU A 419 -8.58 -2.24 32.85
CA GLU A 419 -9.87 -1.81 33.41
C GLU A 419 -11.02 -1.88 32.38
N LEU A 420 -10.77 -1.52 31.12
CA LEU A 420 -11.78 -1.59 30.05
C LEU A 420 -12.00 -3.01 29.52
N SER A 421 -11.09 -3.96 29.78
CA SER A 421 -11.24 -5.35 29.37
C SER A 421 -12.29 -6.11 30.20
N ASP A 422 -12.67 -5.58 31.37
CA ASP A 422 -13.88 -6.00 32.09
C ASP A 422 -15.18 -5.52 31.41
N ILE A 423 -15.09 -4.58 30.46
CA ILE A 423 -16.24 -4.03 29.73
C ILE A 423 -16.20 -4.54 28.28
N ARG A 424 -17.03 -5.55 28.01
CA ARG A 424 -17.21 -6.31 26.75
C ARG A 424 -17.42 -5.53 25.42
N VAL A 425 -17.12 -4.23 25.32
CA VAL A 425 -17.61 -3.37 24.22
C VAL A 425 -16.51 -2.80 23.32
N ASN A 426 -15.23 -2.76 23.71
CA ASN A 426 -14.21 -2.03 22.92
C ASN A 426 -13.32 -2.93 22.03
N ASN A 427 -13.89 -3.37 20.91
CA ASN A 427 -13.26 -4.26 19.92
C ASN A 427 -11.93 -3.75 19.32
N GLU A 428 -11.68 -2.43 19.30
CA GLU A 428 -10.47 -1.86 18.71
C GLU A 428 -9.27 -1.89 19.67
N ALA A 429 -9.50 -1.63 20.96
CA ALA A 429 -8.48 -1.73 22.00
C ALA A 429 -8.00 -3.17 22.17
N VAL A 430 -8.95 -4.12 22.20
CA VAL A 430 -8.66 -5.57 22.23
C VAL A 430 -7.87 -6.01 21.01
N ARG A 431 -8.20 -5.52 19.81
CA ARG A 431 -7.40 -5.82 18.60
C ARG A 431 -5.97 -5.28 18.66
N LYS A 432 -5.76 -4.08 19.22
CA LYS A 432 -4.41 -3.51 19.38
C LYS A 432 -3.61 -4.28 20.44
N ALA A 433 -4.25 -4.67 21.55
CA ALA A 433 -3.65 -5.51 22.59
C ALA A 433 -3.26 -6.91 22.07
N LEU A 434 -4.16 -7.59 21.33
CA LEU A 434 -3.87 -8.88 20.70
C LEU A 434 -2.74 -8.79 19.67
N LYS A 435 -2.65 -7.67 18.93
CA LYS A 435 -1.54 -7.44 17.99
C LYS A 435 -0.20 -7.28 18.73
N LEU A 436 -0.19 -6.58 19.86
CA LEU A 436 1.01 -6.45 20.71
C LEU A 436 1.41 -7.80 21.32
N LEU A 437 0.47 -8.55 21.87
CA LEU A 437 0.69 -9.91 22.40
C LEU A 437 1.26 -10.85 21.32
N ARG A 438 0.73 -10.79 20.10
CA ARG A 438 1.25 -11.59 18.98
C ARG A 438 2.70 -11.25 18.63
N ILE A 439 3.05 -9.96 18.61
CA ILE A 439 4.42 -9.50 18.37
C ILE A 439 5.36 -9.95 19.50
N LEU A 440 4.89 -9.97 20.74
CA LEU A 440 5.66 -10.45 21.89
C LEU A 440 5.89 -11.97 21.84
N LEU A 441 4.87 -12.75 21.50
CA LEU A 441 4.95 -14.21 21.35
C LEU A 441 5.81 -14.62 20.14
N GLU A 442 5.70 -13.92 19.01
CA GLU A 442 6.57 -14.15 17.84
C GLU A 442 8.04 -13.91 18.17
N LYS A 443 8.35 -12.93 19.02
CA LYS A 443 9.72 -12.66 19.50
C LYS A 443 10.21 -13.68 20.54
N GLN A 444 9.32 -14.34 21.28
CA GLN A 444 9.68 -15.36 22.27
C GLN A 444 10.08 -16.69 21.62
N ASN A 445 9.48 -17.02 20.46
CA ASN A 445 9.85 -18.20 19.66
C ASN A 445 11.31 -18.16 19.16
N ASP A 446 11.92 -16.96 19.13
CA ASP A 446 13.31 -16.74 18.74
C ASP A 446 14.31 -16.83 19.94
N LYS A 447 13.91 -17.44 21.07
CA LYS A 447 14.69 -17.58 22.32
C LYS A 447 15.07 -16.26 23.02
N TYR A 448 14.37 -15.15 22.75
CA TYR A 448 14.62 -13.89 23.45
C TYR A 448 13.76 -13.78 24.72
N THR A 449 14.40 -13.50 25.86
CA THR A 449 13.74 -13.09 27.11
C THR A 449 13.23 -11.66 26.96
N VAL A 450 11.94 -11.42 27.23
CA VAL A 450 11.35 -10.07 27.25
C VAL A 450 11.32 -9.57 28.69
N CYS A 451 12.14 -8.56 28.99
CA CYS A 451 12.19 -7.94 30.33
C CYS A 451 11.46 -6.59 30.31
N LEU A 452 10.44 -6.42 31.16
CA LEU A 452 9.79 -5.13 31.39
C LEU A 452 10.46 -4.43 32.58
N HIS A 453 10.75 -3.15 32.45
CA HIS A 453 11.39 -2.36 33.51
C HIS A 453 10.38 -1.35 34.06
N LYS A 454 10.27 -1.27 35.39
CA LYS A 454 9.60 -0.19 36.10
C LYS A 454 10.58 0.36 37.14
N ASP A 455 10.95 1.64 37.02
CA ASP A 455 11.76 2.36 38.00
C ASP A 455 13.01 1.59 38.49
N LYS A 456 13.82 1.13 37.52
CA LYS A 456 15.05 0.32 37.70
C LYS A 456 14.87 -1.12 38.19
N ASN A 457 13.65 -1.56 38.48
CA ASN A 457 13.37 -2.96 38.80
C ASN A 457 12.98 -3.74 37.54
N ILE A 458 13.58 -4.91 37.35
CA ILE A 458 13.22 -5.86 36.30
C ILE A 458 12.01 -6.65 36.81
N ILE A 459 10.91 -6.62 36.06
CA ILE A 459 9.75 -7.47 36.31
C ILE A 459 9.81 -8.59 35.27
N GLU A 460 10.17 -9.79 35.71
CA GLU A 460 10.02 -11.01 34.92
C GLU A 460 8.56 -11.46 35.04
N LEU A 461 7.87 -11.57 33.90
CA LEU A 461 6.54 -12.14 33.84
C LEU A 461 6.68 -13.64 33.57
N GLU A 462 6.60 -14.45 34.63
CA GLU A 462 6.31 -15.88 34.48
C GLU A 462 4.84 -16.05 34.08
N PHE A 463 4.61 -16.45 32.82
CA PHE A 463 3.32 -16.95 32.39
C PHE A 463 3.25 -18.43 32.75
N LEU A 464 2.61 -18.75 33.88
CA LEU A 464 2.12 -20.11 34.14
C LEU A 464 0.98 -20.38 33.16
N PHE A 465 1.18 -21.34 32.25
CA PHE A 465 0.15 -21.84 31.34
C PHE A 465 -0.70 -22.92 32.01
#